data_AF-A0A1M4PNG3-F1
#
_entry.id   AF-A0A1M4PNG3-F1
#
_cell.length_a   1.000
_cell.length_b   1.000
_cell.length_c   1.000
_cell.angle_alpha   90.00
_cell.angle_beta   90.00
_cell.angle_gamma   90.00
#
_symmetry.space_group_name_H-M   'P 1'
#
loop_
_entity.id
_entity.type
_entity.pdbx_description
1 polymer ?
#
loop_
_entity_poly.entity_id
_entity_poly.type
_entity_poly.pdbx_seq_one_letter_code
_entity_poly.pdbx_strand_id
1 'polypeptide(L)' 'MDHRDMTLSMEELKRLKSGFNKAEEKGVKDALILMGDKAFIASIKNKTVITTVNKEQLKDNVFTNIDGAVIV' A
#
# COMPACT_ATOMS: atom_id res chain seq x y z
N MET A 1 7.17 8.88 -19.26
CA MET A 1 6.11 8.43 -18.32
C MET A 1 6.82 7.78 -17.15
N ASP A 2 6.56 8.27 -15.94
CA ASP A 2 7.34 8.03 -14.71
C ASP A 2 7.26 6.54 -14.30
N HIS A 3 8.23 5.76 -14.75
CA HIS A 3 8.49 4.42 -14.23
C HIS A 3 9.15 4.58 -12.86
N ARG A 4 8.33 4.61 -11.80
CA ARG A 4 8.84 4.28 -10.47
C ARG A 4 9.10 2.79 -10.44
N ASP A 5 10.25 2.40 -10.95
CA ASP A 5 10.84 1.06 -10.82
C ASP A 5 11.14 0.78 -9.35
N MET A 6 10.08 0.61 -8.56
CA MET A 6 10.18 -0.15 -7.34
C MET A 6 10.39 -1.59 -7.79
N THR A 7 11.61 -2.10 -7.65
CA THR A 7 11.94 -3.51 -7.88
C THR A 7 11.29 -4.35 -6.76
N LEU A 8 9.96 -4.40 -6.75
CA LEU A 8 9.18 -5.25 -5.85
C LEU A 8 9.50 -6.69 -6.24
N SER A 9 10.01 -7.46 -5.28
CA SER A 9 10.17 -8.91 -5.47
C SER A 9 8.80 -9.53 -5.81
N MET A 10 8.79 -10.64 -6.57
CA MET A 10 7.53 -11.33 -6.93
C MET A 10 6.64 -11.62 -5.71
N GLU A 11 7.25 -11.89 -4.56
CA GLU A 11 6.55 -12.11 -3.30
C GLU A 11 5.87 -10.84 -2.75
N GLU A 12 6.56 -9.69 -2.80
CA GLU A 12 5.97 -8.39 -2.42
C GLU A 12 4.84 -8.01 -3.37
N LEU A 13 5.00 -8.25 -4.68
CA LEU A 13 3.94 -8.01 -5.65
C LEU A 13 2.69 -8.85 -5.35
N LYS A 14 2.88 -10.12 -4.97
CA LYS A 14 1.77 -11.03 -4.63
C LYS A 14 1.04 -10.58 -3.36
N ARG A 15 1.78 -10.19 -2.32
CA ARG A 15 1.20 -9.66 -1.07
C ARG A 15 0.49 -8.33 -1.30
N LEU A 16 1.10 -7.43 -2.05
CA LEU A 16 0.51 -6.14 -2.41
C LEU A 16 -0.81 -6.37 -3.17
N LYS A 17 -0.81 -7.26 -4.18
CA LYS A 17 -2.01 -7.61 -4.93
C LYS A 17 -3.10 -8.19 -4.04
N SER A 18 -2.74 -9.01 -3.04
CA SER A 18 -3.71 -9.50 -2.05
C SER A 18 -4.28 -8.36 -1.19
N GLY A 19 -3.42 -7.43 -0.76
CA GLY A 19 -3.84 -6.24 -0.03
C GLY A 19 -4.80 -5.35 -0.82
N PHE A 20 -4.50 -5.13 -2.11
CA PHE A 20 -5.39 -4.42 -3.03
C PHE A 20 -6.75 -5.10 -3.17
N ASN A 21 -6.79 -6.41 -3.39
CA ASN A 21 -8.06 -7.13 -3.50
C ASN A 21 -8.88 -7.02 -2.22
N LYS A 22 -8.28 -7.23 -1.05
CA LYS A 22 -8.97 -7.08 0.23
C LYS A 22 -9.53 -5.68 0.43
N ALA A 23 -8.79 -4.65 0.05
CA ALA A 23 -9.25 -3.26 0.12
C ALA A 23 -10.41 -3.00 -0.86
N GLU A 24 -10.29 -3.51 -2.09
CA GLU A 24 -11.30 -3.40 -3.15
C GLU A 24 -12.61 -4.10 -2.75
N GLU A 25 -12.53 -5.31 -2.18
CA GLU A 25 -13.68 -6.06 -1.65
C GLU A 25 -14.42 -5.31 -0.52
N LYS A 26 -13.71 -4.44 0.21
CA LYS A 26 -14.29 -3.60 1.26
C LYS A 26 -14.73 -2.22 0.75
N GLY A 27 -14.55 -1.91 -0.53
CA GLY A 27 -14.90 -0.62 -1.12
C GLY A 27 -13.99 0.54 -0.69
N VAL A 28 -12.79 0.24 -0.19
CA VAL A 28 -11.80 1.23 0.21
C VAL A 28 -11.21 1.89 -1.04
N LYS A 29 -11.17 3.23 -1.08
CA LYS A 29 -10.65 3.96 -2.25
C LYS A 29 -9.14 4.17 -2.14
N ASP A 30 -8.69 4.59 -0.97
CA ASP A 30 -7.27 4.78 -0.66
C ASP A 30 -6.93 3.97 0.60
N ALA A 31 -5.97 3.06 0.48
CA ALA A 31 -5.64 2.11 1.51
C ALA A 31 -4.15 2.18 1.90
N LEU A 32 -3.89 2.08 3.20
CA LEU A 32 -2.55 1.83 3.71
C LEU A 32 -2.35 0.32 3.84
N ILE A 33 -1.50 -0.25 2.98
CA ILE A 33 -1.18 -1.68 2.96
C ILE A 33 0.09 -1.90 3.79
N LEU A 34 -0.02 -2.51 4.96
CA LEU A 34 1.11 -2.89 5.80
C LEU A 34 1.61 -4.29 5.41
N MET A 35 2.87 -4.41 5.01
CA MET A 35 3.58 -5.65 4.71
C MET A 35 4.80 -5.78 5.61
N GLY A 36 4.64 -6.41 6.77
CA GLY A 36 5.71 -6.58 7.76
C GLY A 36 6.29 -5.25 8.24
N ASP A 37 7.54 -4.96 7.87
CA ASP A 37 8.25 -3.71 8.21
C ASP A 37 8.14 -2.63 7.12
N LYS A 38 7.28 -2.82 6.10
CA LYS A 38 6.98 -1.80 5.09
C LYS A 38 5.48 -1.49 5.08
N ALA A 39 5.14 -0.28 4.68
CA ALA A 39 3.79 0.14 4.41
C ALA A 39 3.71 0.83 3.04
N PHE A 40 2.60 0.65 2.37
CA PHE A 40 2.37 1.17 1.02
C PHE A 40 1.06 1.93 1.02
N ILE A 41 1.11 3.20 0.67
CA ILE A 41 -0.10 3.98 0.43
C ILE A 41 -0.49 3.75 -1.02
N ALA A 42 -1.66 3.17 -1.21
CA ALA A 42 -2.14 2.72 -2.50
C ALA A 42 -3.52 3.29 -2.77
N SER A 43 -3.71 3.85 -3.97
CA SER A 43 -5.03 4.18 -4.46
C SER A 43 -5.62 2.95 -5.12
N ILE A 44 -6.57 2.32 -4.45
CA ILE A 44 -7.28 1.14 -4.93
C ILE A 44 -8.08 1.49 -6.17
N LYS A 45 -8.73 2.67 -6.17
CA LYS A 45 -9.48 3.18 -7.32
C LYS A 45 -8.61 3.30 -8.58
N ASN A 46 -7.38 3.79 -8.43
CA ASN A 46 -6.45 3.96 -9.55
C ASN A 46 -5.51 2.76 -9.72
N LYS A 47 -5.65 1.70 -8.91
CA LYS A 47 -4.78 0.52 -8.86
C LYS A 47 -3.27 0.88 -8.86
N THR A 48 -2.92 1.95 -8.16
CA THR A 48 -1.58 2.57 -8.21
C THR A 48 -1.00 2.71 -6.81
N VAL A 49 0.27 2.39 -6.64
CA VAL A 49 1.02 2.66 -5.41
C VAL A 49 1.52 4.10 -5.45
N ILE A 50 1.11 4.89 -4.45
CA ILE A 50 1.45 6.31 -4.35
C ILE A 50 2.79 6.47 -3.60
N THR A 51 2.96 5.74 -2.50
CA THR A 51 4.11 5.92 -1.60
C THR A 51 4.49 4.59 -0.95
N THR A 52 5.80 4.38 -0.77
CA THR A 52 6.36 3.30 0.06
C THR A 52 6.98 3.91 1.30
N VAL A 53 6.67 3.34 2.45
CA VAL A 53 7.08 3.81 3.77
C VAL A 53 7.73 2.64 4.49
N ASN A 54 8.91 2.84 5.07
CA ASN A 54 9.52 1.83 5.94
C ASN A 54 9.00 2.00 7.38
N LYS A 55 9.04 0.95 8.20
CA LYS A 55 8.54 0.98 9.58
C LYS A 55 9.20 2.02 10.47
N GLU A 56 10.46 2.35 10.22
CA GLU A 56 11.14 3.45 10.89
C GLU A 56 10.46 4.80 10.60
N GLN A 57 9.92 4.96 9.39
CA GLN A 57 9.10 6.11 8.98
C GLN A 57 7.61 5.93 9.32
N LEU A 58 7.20 4.86 10.00
CA LEU A 58 5.84 4.73 10.54
C LEU A 58 5.77 5.21 11.99
N LYS A 59 6.84 5.03 12.76
CA LYS A 59 6.98 5.69 14.07
C LYS A 59 6.98 7.21 13.80
N ASP A 60 6.05 7.92 14.41
CA ASP A 60 5.86 9.38 14.33
C ASP A 60 5.18 9.98 13.09
N ASN A 61 4.79 9.20 12.07
CA ASN A 61 4.07 9.78 10.92
C ASN A 61 2.55 9.55 10.97
N VAL A 62 1.81 10.64 10.79
CA VAL A 62 0.34 10.63 10.68
C VAL A 62 -0.05 10.63 9.21
N PHE A 63 -0.67 9.53 8.76
CA PHE A 63 -1.21 9.41 7.42
C PHE A 63 -2.69 9.79 7.44
N THR A 64 -3.06 10.79 6.63
CA THR A 64 -4.45 11.24 6.45
C THR A 64 -4.92 10.89 5.05
N ASN A 65 -6.23 11.05 4.76
CA ASN A 65 -6.82 10.71 3.46
C ASN A 65 -6.65 9.22 3.07
N ILE A 66 -6.66 8.33 4.05
CA ILE A 66 -6.82 6.88 3.83
C ILE A 66 -8.20 6.47 4.34
N ASP A 67 -8.95 5.74 3.52
CA ASP A 67 -10.27 5.19 3.87
C ASP A 67 -10.13 3.91 4.70
N GLY A 68 -8.99 3.22 4.60
CA GLY A 68 -8.76 1.98 5.32
C GLY A 68 -7.30 1.57 5.40
N ALA A 69 -7.03 0.61 6.28
CA ALA A 69 -5.73 -0.04 6.38
C ALA A 69 -5.90 -1.53 6.18
N VAL A 70 -5.02 -2.13 5.38
CA VAL A 70 -4.98 -3.57 5.12
C VAL A 70 -3.65 -4.09 5.59
N ILE A 71 -3.68 -5.09 6.48
CA ILE A 71 -2.48 -5.73 7.02
C ILE A 71 -2.35 -7.11 6.37
N VAL A 72 -1.20 -7.39 5.77
CA VAL A 72 -0.91 -8.60 4.98
C VAL A 72 0.47 -9.18 5.28
#